data_AF-A0A5M3X2W5-F1
#
_entry.id   AF-A0A5M3X2W5-F1
#
_cell.length_a   1.000
_cell.length_b   1.000
_cell.length_c   1.000
_cell.angle_alpha   90.00
_cell.angle_beta   90.00
_cell.angle_gamma   90.00
#
_symmetry.space_group_name_H-M   'P 1'
#
loop_
_entity.id
_entity.type
_entity.pdbx_description
1 polymer ?
#
loop_
_entity_poly.entity_id
_entity_poly.type
_entity_poly.pdbx_seq_one_letter_code
_entity_poly.pdbx_strand_id
1 'polypeptide(L)'
;MVMAPGPRVAIMGRKARVDQGELARLVAQGWSNGELAAHFGVTESGVLQAKRAAGLSRPMSDHRAALPWKLSREHSQSGPATNLRNLSAVAQGRTVPKEKINTALRWAGRLAEQGLDIAYDPEEGFYEVTAGDSSHIAGVLAAARVALGSEE
;
A
#
# COMPACT_ATOMS: atom_id res chain seq x y z
N MET A 1 55.58 -18.79 29.47
CA MET A 1 54.20 -19.26 29.65
C MET A 1 53.30 -18.44 28.73
N VAL A 2 53.05 -18.95 27.52
CA VAL A 2 52.37 -18.21 26.44
C VAL A 2 50.97 -18.80 26.31
N MET A 3 49.95 -17.99 26.61
CA MET A 3 48.54 -18.34 26.42
C MET A 3 48.24 -18.39 24.92
N ALA A 4 47.84 -19.56 24.40
CA ALA A 4 47.38 -19.72 23.03
C ALA A 4 45.99 -19.09 22.84
N PRO A 5 45.72 -18.40 21.73
CA PRO A 5 44.37 -17.93 21.42
C PRO A 5 43.46 -19.10 21.04
N GLY A 6 42.30 -19.19 21.70
CA GLY A 6 41.26 -20.18 21.45
C GLY A 6 40.66 -20.09 20.03
N PRO A 7 39.96 -21.15 19.59
CA PRO A 7 39.56 -21.29 18.20
C PRO A 7 38.54 -20.21 17.78
N ARG A 8 38.90 -19.47 16.73
CA ARG A 8 37.94 -18.69 15.94
C ARG A 8 37.05 -19.66 15.18
N VAL A 9 35.78 -19.76 15.57
CA VAL A 9 34.77 -20.47 14.77
C VAL A 9 34.44 -19.60 13.56
N ALA A 10 35.02 -19.95 12.41
CA ALA A 10 34.58 -19.46 11.11
C ALA A 10 33.25 -20.15 10.77
N ILE A 11 32.12 -19.45 10.95
CA ILE A 11 30.84 -19.90 10.40
C ILE A 11 30.58 -19.15 9.10
N MET A 12 30.99 -19.74 7.99
CA MET A 12 30.46 -19.41 6.67
C MET A 12 30.05 -20.72 6.02
N GLY A 13 28.74 -20.97 5.84
CA GLY A 13 28.31 -22.13 5.04
C GLY A 13 26.91 -22.71 5.24
N ARG A 14 25.85 -21.90 5.23
CA ARG A 14 24.57 -22.18 4.53
C ARG A 14 23.68 -20.94 4.70
N LYS A 15 23.33 -20.26 3.60
CA LYS A 15 22.24 -19.28 3.62
C LYS A 15 21.02 -20.02 4.19
N ALA A 16 20.52 -19.60 5.34
CA ALA A 16 19.22 -20.05 5.83
C ALA A 16 18.20 -19.71 4.74
N ARG A 17 17.84 -20.72 3.92
CA ARG A 17 16.79 -20.56 2.93
C ARG A 17 15.50 -20.69 3.71
N VAL A 18 14.73 -19.62 3.73
CA VAL A 18 13.35 -19.66 4.19
C VAL A 18 12.63 -20.69 3.33
N ASP A 19 12.17 -21.77 3.95
CA ASP A 19 11.35 -22.77 3.27
C ASP A 19 10.02 -22.13 2.86
N GLN A 20 9.70 -22.15 1.58
CA GLN A 20 8.54 -21.42 1.05
C GLN A 20 7.21 -22.06 1.45
N GLY A 21 7.16 -23.40 1.57
CA GLY A 21 5.96 -24.12 1.97
C GLY A 21 5.61 -23.85 3.44
N GLU A 22 6.61 -23.91 4.31
CA GLU A 22 6.44 -23.60 5.72
C GLU A 22 6.13 -22.11 5.94
N LEU A 23 6.78 -21.22 5.20
CA LEU A 23 6.47 -19.79 5.22
C LEU A 23 4.99 -19.53 4.86
N ALA A 24 4.47 -20.18 3.81
CA ALA A 24 3.07 -20.04 3.41
C ALA A 24 2.12 -20.53 4.52
N ARG A 25 2.43 -21.68 5.13
CA ARG A 25 1.64 -22.28 6.22
C ARG A 25 1.56 -21.35 7.43
N LEU A 26 2.69 -20.80 7.87
CA LEU A 26 2.76 -19.91 9.03
C LEU A 26 2.11 -18.54 8.77
N VAL A 27 2.28 -18.00 7.55
CA VAL A 27 1.58 -16.78 7.12
C VAL A 27 0.06 -16.99 7.13
N ALA A 28 -0.43 -18.14 6.66
CA ALA A 28 -1.85 -18.48 6.69
C ALA A 28 -2.40 -18.63 8.12
N GLN A 29 -1.56 -19.02 9.09
CA GLN A 29 -1.89 -19.05 10.51
C GLN A 29 -1.84 -17.66 11.18
N GLY A 30 -1.52 -16.60 10.43
CA GLY A 30 -1.53 -15.22 10.93
C GLY A 30 -0.25 -14.79 11.65
N TRP A 31 0.85 -15.54 11.50
CA TRP A 31 2.13 -15.18 12.13
C TRP A 31 2.64 -13.82 11.63
N SER A 32 3.10 -13.00 12.57
CA SER A 32 3.74 -11.71 12.30
C SER A 32 5.12 -11.88 11.66
N ASN A 33 5.62 -10.83 11.01
CA ASN A 33 6.95 -10.89 10.39
C ASN A 33 8.07 -11.10 11.43
N GLY A 34 7.89 -10.61 12.67
CA GLY A 34 8.85 -10.82 13.76
C GLY A 34 8.90 -12.27 14.23
N GLU A 35 7.75 -12.93 14.38
CA GLU A 35 7.68 -14.36 14.73
C GLU A 35 8.28 -15.24 13.63
N LEU A 36 8.00 -14.92 12.37
CA LEU A 36 8.60 -15.59 11.21
C LEU A 36 10.13 -15.39 11.18
N ALA A 37 10.60 -14.18 11.48
CA ALA A 37 12.03 -13.86 11.50
C ALA A 37 12.78 -14.69 12.55
N ALA A 38 12.22 -14.76 13.77
CA ALA A 38 12.74 -15.60 14.84
C ALA A 38 12.70 -17.09 14.47
N HIS A 39 11.60 -17.58 13.88
CA HIS A 39 11.44 -18.98 13.47
C HIS A 39 12.47 -19.41 12.41
N PHE A 40 12.70 -18.58 11.39
CA PHE A 40 13.64 -18.90 10.31
C PHE A 40 15.08 -18.46 10.57
N GLY A 41 15.36 -17.80 11.70
CA GLY A 41 16.70 -17.27 12.01
C GLY A 41 17.19 -16.22 11.02
N VAL A 42 16.27 -15.39 10.50
CA VAL A 42 16.56 -14.32 9.53
C VAL A 42 16.06 -12.97 10.05
N THR A 43 16.39 -11.88 9.36
CA THR A 43 15.81 -10.56 9.68
C THR A 43 14.38 -10.45 9.15
N GLU A 44 13.58 -9.54 9.72
CA GLU A 44 12.24 -9.23 9.19
C GLU A 44 12.28 -8.82 7.71
N SER A 45 13.30 -8.06 7.32
CA SER A 45 13.55 -7.72 5.90
C SER A 45 13.77 -8.96 5.04
N GLY A 46 14.47 -9.99 5.55
CA GLY A 46 14.63 -11.28 4.90
C GLY A 46 13.31 -12.05 4.74
N VAL A 47 12.45 -12.03 5.76
CA VAL A 47 11.08 -12.60 5.69
C VAL A 47 10.26 -11.87 4.63
N LEU A 48 10.31 -10.53 4.59
CA LEU A 48 9.60 -9.74 3.58
C LEU A 48 10.07 -10.05 2.16
N GLN A 49 11.36 -10.28 1.95
CA GLN A 49 11.89 -10.72 0.65
C GLN A 49 11.41 -12.13 0.29
N ALA A 50 11.42 -13.06 1.25
CA ALA A 50 10.92 -14.42 1.04
C ALA A 50 9.43 -14.45 0.72
N LYS A 51 8.60 -13.67 1.43
CA LYS A 51 7.16 -13.52 1.16
C LYS A 51 6.91 -12.97 -0.24
N ARG A 52 7.70 -11.99 -0.70
CA ARG A 52 7.59 -11.47 -2.08
C ARG A 52 7.94 -12.54 -3.11
N ALA A 53 9.06 -13.24 -2.91
CA ALA A 53 9.51 -14.31 -3.81
C ALA A 53 8.50 -15.48 -3.90
N ALA A 54 7.77 -15.74 -2.82
CA ALA A 54 6.74 -16.77 -2.74
C ALA A 54 5.33 -16.29 -3.16
N GLY A 55 5.17 -15.04 -3.62
CA GLY A 55 3.86 -14.48 -3.96
C GLY A 55 2.91 -14.27 -2.77
N LEU A 56 3.43 -14.37 -1.53
CA LEU A 56 2.68 -14.23 -0.27
C LEU A 56 2.57 -12.76 0.19
N SER A 57 3.25 -11.85 -0.49
CA SER A 57 3.08 -10.42 -0.25
C SER A 57 1.86 -9.91 -0.99
N ARG A 58 0.95 -9.26 -0.25
CA ARG A 58 -0.12 -8.47 -0.88
C ARG A 58 0.53 -7.46 -1.84
N PRO A 59 0.01 -7.31 -3.07
CA PRO A 59 0.43 -6.25 -3.96
C PRO A 59 0.40 -4.90 -3.23
N MET A 60 1.45 -4.08 -3.44
CA MET A 60 1.43 -2.69 -3.01
C MET A 60 0.32 -1.99 -3.80
N SER A 61 -0.50 -1.22 -3.11
CA SER A 61 -1.50 -0.39 -3.77
C SER A 61 -0.79 0.62 -4.67
N ASP A 62 -1.12 0.62 -5.96
CA ASP A 62 -0.67 1.64 -6.89
C ASP A 62 -1.72 2.73 -6.97
N HIS A 63 -1.41 3.91 -6.43
CA HIS A 63 -2.33 5.04 -6.41
C HIS A 63 -2.07 6.04 -7.54
N ARG A 64 -1.13 5.78 -8.46
CA ARG A 64 -0.74 6.74 -9.51
C ARG A 64 -1.90 7.16 -10.40
N ALA A 65 -2.84 6.26 -10.67
CA ALA A 65 -4.03 6.59 -11.46
C ALA A 65 -4.98 7.58 -10.75
N ALA A 66 -5.04 7.58 -9.42
CA ALA A 66 -5.86 8.53 -8.66
C ALA A 66 -5.08 9.76 -8.17
N LEU A 67 -3.76 9.61 -7.99
CA LEU A 67 -2.81 10.63 -7.59
C LEU A 67 -1.67 10.68 -8.61
N PRO A 68 -1.90 11.28 -9.79
CA PRO A 68 -0.89 11.37 -10.85
C PRO A 68 0.23 12.36 -10.51
N TRP A 69 0.02 13.21 -9.50
CA TRP A 69 0.99 14.22 -9.08
C TRP A 69 2.03 13.68 -8.12
N LYS A 70 3.24 14.24 -8.21
CA LYS A 70 4.27 14.07 -7.18
C LYS A 70 3.97 15.02 -6.01
N LEU A 71 3.33 14.50 -4.98
CA LEU A 71 2.94 15.31 -3.82
C LEU A 71 4.15 15.72 -2.97
N SER A 72 4.15 16.97 -2.53
CA SER A 72 4.94 17.45 -1.41
C SER A 72 4.59 16.66 -0.15
N ARG A 73 5.58 16.54 0.76
CA ARG A 73 5.40 15.80 2.02
C ARG A 73 4.25 16.37 2.85
N GLU A 74 4.11 17.69 2.87
CA GLU A 74 3.10 18.43 3.60
C GLU A 74 1.69 18.13 3.10
N HIS A 75 1.51 18.02 1.77
CA HIS A 75 0.20 17.75 1.16
C HIS A 75 -0.13 16.27 1.08
N SER A 76 0.85 15.39 1.38
CA SER A 76 0.70 13.94 1.23
C SER A 76 -0.39 13.34 2.11
N GLN A 77 -0.73 13.94 3.25
CA GLN A 77 -1.80 13.51 4.16
C GLN A 77 -3.00 14.47 4.19
N SER A 78 -3.10 15.37 3.21
CA SER A 78 -4.27 16.25 3.07
C SER A 78 -5.57 15.45 2.85
N GLY A 79 -6.71 16.11 3.07
CA GLY A 79 -8.03 15.53 2.83
C GLY A 79 -8.18 14.97 1.40
N PRO A 80 -7.94 15.76 0.34
CA PRO A 80 -8.02 15.28 -1.04
C PRO A 80 -7.08 14.10 -1.33
N ALA A 81 -5.81 14.16 -0.88
CA ALA A 81 -4.87 13.05 -1.07
C ALA A 81 -5.36 11.75 -0.40
N THR A 82 -5.87 11.86 0.83
CA THR A 82 -6.37 10.71 1.58
C THR A 82 -7.64 10.15 0.94
N ASN A 83 -8.55 11.00 0.49
CA ASN A 83 -9.78 10.58 -0.20
C ASN A 83 -9.47 9.86 -1.51
N LEU A 84 -8.56 10.40 -2.34
CA LEU A 84 -8.14 9.76 -3.59
C LEU A 84 -7.50 8.40 -3.35
N ARG A 85 -6.67 8.25 -2.31
CA ARG A 85 -6.11 6.93 -1.93
C ARG A 85 -7.19 5.94 -1.47
N ASN A 86 -8.17 6.38 -0.70
CA ASN A 86 -9.26 5.52 -0.25
C ASN A 86 -10.11 5.03 -1.43
N LEU A 87 -10.47 5.92 -2.36
CA LEU A 87 -11.20 5.56 -3.59
C LEU A 87 -10.38 4.60 -4.46
N SER A 88 -9.10 4.90 -4.65
CA SER A 88 -8.18 4.07 -5.41
C SER A 88 -7.96 2.69 -4.77
N ALA A 89 -7.89 2.61 -3.45
CA ALA A 89 -7.75 1.34 -2.73
C ALA A 89 -8.98 0.46 -2.95
N VAL A 90 -10.18 1.03 -2.83
CA VAL A 90 -11.44 0.33 -3.10
C VAL A 90 -11.54 -0.10 -4.56
N ALA A 91 -11.19 0.76 -5.51
CA ALA A 91 -11.14 0.42 -6.93
C ALA A 91 -10.18 -0.75 -7.25
N GLN A 92 -9.19 -0.99 -6.39
CA GLN A 92 -8.26 -2.12 -6.46
C GLN A 92 -8.71 -3.34 -5.63
N GLY A 93 -9.96 -3.39 -5.18
CA GLY A 93 -10.52 -4.48 -4.38
C GLY A 93 -10.00 -4.54 -2.95
N ARG A 94 -9.51 -3.43 -2.40
CA ARG A 94 -9.01 -3.37 -1.01
C ARG A 94 -10.12 -2.94 -0.08
N THR A 95 -10.18 -3.59 1.08
CA THR A 95 -11.05 -3.17 2.18
C THR A 95 -10.57 -1.84 2.77
N VAL A 96 -11.46 -0.86 2.80
CA VAL A 96 -11.28 0.44 3.45
C VAL A 96 -12.41 0.62 4.46
N PRO A 97 -12.17 1.16 5.67
CA PRO A 97 -13.22 1.43 6.64
C PRO A 97 -14.38 2.23 6.03
N LYS A 98 -15.62 1.83 6.34
CA LYS A 98 -16.85 2.34 5.72
C LYS A 98 -16.96 3.86 5.83
N GLU A 99 -16.56 4.43 6.96
CA GLU A 99 -16.62 5.86 7.23
C GLU A 99 -15.68 6.66 6.32
N LYS A 100 -14.49 6.09 6.06
CA LYS A 100 -13.47 6.71 5.19
C LYS A 100 -13.92 6.69 3.73
N ILE A 101 -14.45 5.56 3.26
CA ILE A 101 -14.96 5.46 1.89
C ILE A 101 -16.20 6.35 1.70
N ASN A 102 -17.14 6.39 2.65
CA ASN A 102 -18.31 7.27 2.57
C ASN A 102 -17.92 8.74 2.50
N THR A 103 -16.87 9.15 3.23
CA THR A 103 -16.36 10.51 3.19
C THR A 103 -15.73 10.82 1.83
N ALA A 104 -14.92 9.91 1.30
CA ALA A 104 -14.29 10.07 0.00
C ALA A 104 -15.32 10.10 -1.16
N LEU A 105 -16.34 9.23 -1.11
CA LEU A 105 -17.44 9.18 -2.09
C LEU A 105 -18.28 10.46 -2.08
N ARG A 106 -18.63 10.99 -0.89
CA ARG A 106 -19.39 12.24 -0.78
C ARG A 106 -18.60 13.43 -1.31
N TRP A 107 -17.31 13.51 -0.97
CA TRP A 107 -16.43 14.57 -1.46
C TRP A 107 -16.30 14.53 -2.99
N ALA A 108 -15.96 13.38 -3.56
CA ALA A 108 -15.79 13.23 -5.01
C ALA A 108 -17.12 13.40 -5.76
N GLY A 109 -18.22 12.87 -5.20
CA GLY A 109 -19.57 13.04 -5.76
C GLY A 109 -19.99 14.50 -5.85
N ARG A 110 -19.79 15.28 -4.77
CA ARG A 110 -20.06 16.72 -4.76
C ARG A 110 -19.29 17.46 -5.88
N LEU A 111 -18.00 17.17 -6.05
CA LEU A 111 -17.20 17.80 -7.12
C LEU A 111 -17.79 17.47 -8.50
N ALA A 112 -18.01 16.19 -8.78
CA ALA A 112 -18.53 15.75 -10.07
C ALA A 112 -19.92 16.32 -10.38
N GLU A 113 -20.82 16.35 -9.38
CA GLU A 113 -22.17 16.91 -9.50
C GLU A 113 -22.17 18.42 -9.77
N GLN A 114 -21.15 19.14 -9.29
CA GLN A 114 -20.99 20.58 -9.48
C GLN A 114 -20.21 20.93 -10.77
N GLY A 115 -19.85 19.94 -11.59
CA GLY A 115 -18.99 20.18 -12.76
C GLY A 115 -17.58 20.64 -12.37
N LEU A 116 -17.10 20.19 -11.20
CA LEU A 116 -15.76 20.48 -10.69
C LEU A 116 -14.86 19.25 -10.80
N ASP A 117 -13.57 19.53 -10.87
CA ASP A 117 -12.48 18.57 -10.81
C ASP A 117 -11.44 19.02 -9.77
N ILE A 118 -10.39 18.23 -9.61
CA ILE A 118 -9.31 18.49 -8.66
C ILE A 118 -7.97 18.63 -9.38
N ALA A 119 -7.25 19.69 -9.05
CA ALA A 119 -5.88 19.94 -9.46
C ALA A 119 -4.94 19.94 -8.25
N TYR A 120 -3.64 19.91 -8.52
CA TYR A 120 -2.61 19.96 -7.49
C TYR A 120 -1.47 20.87 -7.93
N ASP A 121 -1.09 21.77 -7.03
CA ASP A 121 0.11 22.58 -7.10
C ASP A 121 1.05 22.21 -5.92
N PRO A 122 2.38 22.09 -6.13
CA PRO A 122 3.31 21.76 -5.06
C PRO A 122 3.38 22.78 -3.91
N GLU A 123 3.15 24.07 -4.21
CA GLU A 123 3.19 25.18 -3.26
C GLU A 123 1.84 25.38 -2.58
N GLU A 124 0.74 25.38 -3.34
CA GLU A 124 -0.60 25.66 -2.81
C GLU A 124 -1.39 24.42 -2.37
N GLY A 125 -1.00 23.25 -2.87
CA GLY A 125 -1.69 21.98 -2.59
C GLY A 125 -2.85 21.70 -3.53
N PHE A 126 -3.86 21.01 -3.01
CA PHE A 126 -5.01 20.60 -3.82
C PHE A 126 -6.05 21.71 -3.89
N TYR A 127 -6.55 21.99 -5.08
CA TYR A 127 -7.58 23.00 -5.31
C TYR A 127 -8.60 22.53 -6.36
N GLU A 128 -9.83 23.02 -6.23
CA GLU A 128 -10.95 22.68 -7.10
C GLU A 128 -10.88 23.53 -8.38
N VAL A 129 -11.11 22.90 -9.53
CA VAL A 129 -11.13 23.56 -10.85
C VAL A 129 -12.40 23.19 -11.60
N THR A 130 -12.80 23.97 -12.61
CA THR A 130 -13.89 23.55 -13.49
C THR A 130 -13.49 22.29 -14.26
N ALA A 131 -14.37 21.30 -14.32
CA ALA A 131 -14.15 20.10 -15.09
C ALA A 131 -14.13 20.43 -16.60
N GLY A 132 -13.13 19.91 -17.30
CA GLY A 132 -13.10 19.90 -18.77
C GLY A 132 -13.88 18.72 -19.35
N ASP A 133 -13.68 18.46 -20.64
CA ASP A 133 -14.30 17.34 -21.36
C ASP A 133 -14.04 15.97 -20.71
N SER A 134 -12.90 15.84 -20.02
CA SER A 134 -12.56 14.70 -19.18
C SER A 134 -12.30 15.14 -17.74
N SER A 135 -13.06 14.58 -16.79
CA SER A 135 -12.89 14.85 -15.36
C SER A 135 -12.13 13.71 -14.67
N HIS A 136 -11.01 14.04 -14.05
CA HIS A 136 -10.18 13.13 -13.26
C HIS A 136 -10.95 12.59 -12.06
N ILE A 137 -11.57 13.46 -11.26
CA ILE A 137 -12.33 13.04 -10.08
C ILE A 137 -13.53 12.16 -10.44
N ALA A 138 -14.22 12.46 -11.56
CA ALA A 138 -15.32 11.63 -12.04
C ALA A 138 -14.85 10.23 -12.44
N GLY A 139 -13.69 10.13 -13.12
CA GLY A 139 -13.07 8.85 -13.47
C GLY A 139 -12.71 8.01 -12.23
N VAL A 140 -12.07 8.63 -11.24
CA VAL A 140 -11.71 7.96 -9.98
C VAL A 140 -12.96 7.51 -9.20
N LEU A 141 -13.99 8.36 -9.16
CA LEU A 141 -15.27 8.05 -8.51
C LEU A 141 -15.98 6.88 -9.20
N ALA A 142 -16.03 6.88 -10.54
CA ALA A 142 -16.65 5.82 -11.32
C ALA A 142 -15.97 4.47 -11.07
N ALA A 143 -14.63 4.43 -11.09
CA ALA A 143 -13.88 3.20 -10.81
C ALA A 143 -14.16 2.65 -9.40
N ALA A 144 -14.22 3.52 -8.39
CA ALA A 144 -14.54 3.11 -7.03
C ALA A 144 -15.98 2.58 -6.90
N ARG A 145 -16.95 3.22 -7.57
CA ARG A 145 -18.36 2.78 -7.58
C ARG A 145 -18.53 1.43 -8.26
N VAL A 146 -17.85 1.19 -9.37
CA VAL A 146 -17.85 -0.12 -10.04
C VAL A 146 -17.37 -1.21 -9.10
N ALA A 147 -16.25 -1.01 -8.42
CA ALA A 147 -15.72 -1.99 -7.48
C ALA A 147 -16.68 -2.29 -6.30
N LEU A 148 -17.35 -1.26 -5.77
CA LEU A 148 -18.34 -1.42 -4.68
C LEU A 148 -19.65 -2.07 -5.14
N GLY A 149 -20.01 -1.90 -6.41
CA GLY A 149 -21.19 -2.54 -7.02
C GLY A 149 -20.93 -3.93 -7.58
N SER A 150 -19.66 -4.35 -7.67
CA SER A 150 -19.25 -5.68 -8.16
C SER A 150 -19.15 -6.73 -7.04
N GLU A 151 -19.54 -6.38 -5.81
CA GLU A 151 -19.73 -7.35 -4.71
C GLU A 151 -21.09 -8.05 -4.85
N GLU A 152 -21.23 -8.94 -5.84
CA GLU A 152 -22.29 -9.97 -5.92
C GLU A 152 -21.67 -11.37 -5.95
#